data_AF-A0A2V5ZMN3-F1
#
_entry.id   AF-A0A2V5ZMN3-F1
#
_cell.length_a   1.000
_cell.length_b   1.000
_cell.length_c   1.000
_cell.angle_alpha   90.00
_cell.angle_beta   90.00
_cell.angle_gamma   90.00
#
_symmetry.space_group_name_H-M   'P 1'
#
loop_
_entity.id
_entity.type
_entity.pdbx_description
1 polymer ?
#
loop_
_entity_poly.entity_id
_entity_poly.type
_entity_poly.pdbx_seq_one_letter_code
_entity_poly.pdbx_strand_id
1 'polypeptide(L)'
;MKKFTLKKSGLELERRTQLGSFFDVVGHRSAVFGYENRSLEAWVYPLKIVDDFNLAFQLQGYPLDIHGPDITVAINARPEATTFTYSHAAFTVRQTIFAPIDEPGIIMLLDVESVLPMTITGSFRPKLRLMWPAGLMTAYLGWDESAHFYTIGEETNRFVGMIGSPVARDVSVMPYQEEPRDVPVRFVIDAAPDTGKSKFIPIVIAGSVEGRVKARATYDKLLASAQALYENNVNYYSRVQETATVETPDERLNTAFAWAKVGVDKGIATNPLLGTGLLAGFRTSGESERPGFAWFFGRDALWTALAITSYGDYAATRTTLDFLKKFQRDDGKIPHEISQSAGLIPWFKDYGYPWASADATPLYIIAHGDYWRTSGDLEFIKKNWDSIVKAYRFTA
;
A
#
# COMPACT_ATOMS: atom_id res chain seq x y z
N MET A 1 19.03 7.49 9.61
CA MET A 1 18.86 8.56 8.58
C MET A 1 18.80 9.91 9.28
N LYS A 2 19.35 11.00 8.71
CA LYS A 2 19.19 12.35 9.30
C LYS A 2 17.70 12.72 9.37
N LYS A 3 17.26 13.24 10.51
CA LYS A 3 15.88 13.68 10.71
C LYS A 3 15.57 14.84 9.76
N PHE A 4 14.38 14.82 9.17
CA PHE A 4 13.88 15.86 8.29
C PHE A 4 12.45 16.23 8.69
N THR A 5 12.00 17.40 8.26
CA THR A 5 10.63 17.85 8.56
C THR A 5 9.62 17.05 7.77
N LEU A 6 8.71 16.39 8.47
CA LEU A 6 7.54 15.75 7.86
C LEU A 6 6.53 16.84 7.48
N LYS A 7 6.64 17.36 6.25
CA LYS A 7 5.69 18.34 5.67
C LYS A 7 4.27 17.74 5.66
N LYS A 8 3.25 18.60 5.66
CA LYS A 8 1.84 18.18 5.65
C LYS A 8 1.17 18.58 4.35
N SER A 9 0.34 17.71 3.78
CA SER A 9 -0.51 18.05 2.62
C SER A 9 -1.79 18.82 2.97
N GLY A 10 -2.04 19.09 4.25
CA GLY A 10 -3.17 19.88 4.74
C GLY A 10 -4.17 19.06 5.55
N LEU A 11 -4.68 17.95 5.00
CA LEU A 11 -5.63 17.08 5.68
C LEU A 11 -4.98 16.24 6.78
N GLU A 12 -5.64 16.17 7.93
CA GLU A 12 -5.16 15.42 9.10
C GLU A 12 -6.35 14.92 9.93
N LEU A 13 -6.27 13.65 10.34
CA LEU A 13 -7.17 13.05 11.32
C LEU A 13 -6.32 12.52 12.48
N GLU A 14 -6.56 13.04 13.67
CA GLU A 14 -5.86 12.61 14.88
C GLU A 14 -6.85 12.16 15.93
N ARG A 15 -6.58 11.00 16.55
CA ARG A 15 -7.34 10.51 17.69
C ARG A 15 -6.55 9.51 18.52
N ARG A 16 -7.10 9.19 19.69
CA ARG A 16 -6.73 7.97 20.43
C ARG A 16 -6.99 6.73 19.57
N THR A 17 -6.14 5.72 19.75
CA THR A 17 -6.36 4.43 19.13
C THR A 17 -7.63 3.77 19.67
N GLN A 18 -8.28 2.99 18.81
CA GLN A 18 -9.48 2.23 19.08
C GLN A 18 -9.23 0.78 18.67
N LEU A 19 -9.09 -0.10 19.66
CA LEU A 19 -8.74 -1.51 19.47
C LEU A 19 -9.56 -2.15 18.35
N GLY A 20 -8.88 -2.71 17.34
CA GLY A 20 -9.53 -3.42 16.24
C GLY A 20 -10.09 -2.52 15.12
N SER A 21 -9.85 -1.21 15.16
CA SER A 21 -10.19 -0.32 14.04
C SER A 21 -9.21 -0.53 12.89
N PHE A 22 -9.74 -0.65 11.67
CA PHE A 22 -8.93 -0.85 10.47
C PHE A 22 -8.15 0.43 10.12
N PHE A 23 -6.92 0.25 9.63
CA PHE A 23 -6.16 1.31 8.99
C PHE A 23 -5.45 0.80 7.74
N ASP A 24 -5.18 1.73 6.84
CA ASP A 24 -4.39 1.53 5.63
C ASP A 24 -3.34 2.62 5.45
N VAL A 25 -2.23 2.26 4.81
CA VAL A 25 -1.24 3.19 4.24
C VAL A 25 -0.93 2.71 2.85
N VAL A 26 -1.33 3.48 1.84
CA VAL A 26 -1.38 3.03 0.44
C VAL A 26 -0.59 3.99 -0.44
N GLY A 27 0.24 3.41 -1.32
CA GLY A 27 0.74 4.03 -2.53
C GLY A 27 0.28 3.22 -3.74
N HIS A 28 0.57 3.64 -4.96
CA HIS A 28 0.08 2.92 -6.14
C HIS A 28 0.66 1.51 -6.25
N ARG A 29 1.85 1.25 -5.69
CA ARG A 29 2.57 -0.02 -5.90
C ARG A 29 2.76 -0.86 -4.64
N SER A 30 2.30 -0.37 -3.50
CA SER A 30 2.51 -1.01 -2.21
C SER A 30 1.50 -0.51 -1.19
N ALA A 31 1.26 -1.32 -0.16
CA ALA A 31 0.40 -0.92 0.92
C ALA A 31 0.68 -1.68 2.22
N VAL A 32 0.32 -1.05 3.33
CA VAL A 32 0.22 -1.66 4.65
C VAL A 32 -1.23 -1.68 5.07
N PHE A 33 -1.67 -2.81 5.62
CA PHE A 33 -3.00 -2.99 6.19
C PHE A 33 -2.90 -3.56 7.59
N GLY A 34 -3.79 -3.13 8.48
CA GLY A 34 -3.82 -3.69 9.82
C GLY A 34 -5.02 -3.24 10.61
N TYR A 35 -5.00 -3.59 11.88
CA TYR A 35 -5.95 -3.10 12.86
C TYR A 35 -5.19 -2.47 14.01
N GLU A 36 -5.71 -1.37 14.54
CA GLU A 36 -5.13 -0.68 15.67
C GLU A 36 -4.97 -1.62 16.87
N ASN A 37 -3.83 -1.49 17.55
CA ASN A 37 -3.42 -2.36 18.66
C ASN A 37 -3.32 -3.84 18.26
N ARG A 38 -3.03 -4.13 16.98
CA ARG A 38 -2.71 -5.46 16.45
C ARG A 38 -1.55 -5.35 15.46
N SER A 39 -1.13 -6.50 14.95
CA SER A 39 -0.13 -6.58 13.89
C SER A 39 -0.64 -6.05 12.55
N LEU A 40 0.30 -5.74 11.65
CA LEU A 40 0.04 -5.33 10.28
C LEU A 40 0.59 -6.34 9.25
N GLU A 41 0.03 -6.32 8.05
CA GLU A 41 0.57 -6.99 6.86
C GLU A 41 1.07 -5.95 5.84
N ALA A 42 2.03 -6.35 5.02
CA ALA A 42 2.63 -5.48 4.01
C ALA A 42 2.66 -6.12 2.63
N TRP A 43 2.28 -5.34 1.64
CA TRP A 43 2.16 -5.72 0.23
C TRP A 43 3.01 -4.81 -0.66
N VAL A 44 3.65 -5.41 -1.66
CA VAL A 44 4.27 -4.74 -2.79
C VAL A 44 3.72 -5.40 -4.05
N TYR A 45 2.79 -4.73 -4.73
CA TYR A 45 1.86 -5.40 -5.64
C TYR A 45 2.55 -6.18 -6.77
N PRO A 46 2.13 -7.44 -7.02
CA PRO A 46 1.03 -8.19 -6.40
C PRO A 46 1.48 -9.11 -5.25
N LEU A 47 2.60 -8.83 -4.58
CA LEU A 47 3.22 -9.69 -3.57
C LEU A 47 2.82 -9.29 -2.15
N LYS A 48 2.31 -10.23 -1.35
CA LYS A 48 2.41 -10.15 0.11
C LYS A 48 3.87 -10.42 0.43
N ILE A 49 4.47 -9.62 1.31
CA ILE A 49 5.86 -9.80 1.72
C ILE A 49 5.91 -10.18 3.19
N VAL A 50 5.07 -9.52 4.00
CA VAL A 50 5.10 -9.61 5.45
C VAL A 50 3.70 -9.85 5.99
N ASP A 51 3.61 -10.75 6.96
CA ASP A 51 2.46 -10.94 7.82
C ASP A 51 2.84 -10.72 9.29
N ASP A 52 1.85 -10.46 10.14
CA ASP A 52 2.01 -10.35 11.59
C ASP A 52 3.13 -9.40 12.08
N PHE A 53 3.41 -8.31 11.33
CA PHE A 53 4.44 -7.37 11.74
C PHE A 53 4.04 -6.58 12.98
N ASN A 54 4.91 -6.55 13.98
CA ASN A 54 4.76 -5.73 15.19
C ASN A 54 6.12 -5.24 15.71
N LEU A 55 6.06 -4.20 16.55
CA LEU A 55 7.19 -3.66 17.29
C LEU A 55 7.07 -4.01 18.76
N ALA A 56 8.20 -4.27 19.41
CA ALA A 56 8.32 -4.36 20.86
C ALA A 56 9.54 -3.54 21.33
N PHE A 57 9.55 -3.16 22.60
CA PHE A 57 10.53 -2.22 23.16
C PHE A 57 11.07 -2.74 24.49
N GLN A 58 12.39 -2.71 24.66
CA GLN A 58 13.05 -3.09 25.91
C GLN A 58 14.05 -2.00 26.33
N LEU A 59 13.96 -1.50 27.56
CA LEU A 59 14.91 -0.51 28.08
C LEU A 59 16.12 -1.20 28.71
N GLN A 60 17.29 -0.56 28.62
CA GLN A 60 18.49 -1.03 29.30
C GLN A 60 18.25 -1.14 30.82
N GLY A 61 18.59 -2.29 31.39
CA GLY A 61 18.38 -2.57 32.82
C GLY A 61 16.93 -2.96 33.18
N TYR A 62 16.02 -3.00 32.21
CA TYR A 62 14.64 -3.47 32.40
C TYR A 62 14.41 -4.76 31.60
N PRO A 63 14.30 -5.94 32.24
CA PRO A 63 14.29 -7.23 31.53
C PRO A 63 12.93 -7.59 30.91
N LEU A 64 11.98 -6.66 30.82
CA LEU A 64 10.65 -6.89 30.25
C LEU A 64 10.58 -6.38 28.81
N ASP A 65 10.09 -7.23 27.90
CA ASP A 65 9.73 -6.83 26.54
C ASP A 65 8.35 -6.15 26.57
N ILE A 66 8.28 -4.89 26.18
CA ILE A 66 7.05 -4.10 26.15
C ILE A 66 6.46 -4.21 24.76
N HIS A 67 5.38 -4.98 24.63
CA HIS A 67 4.68 -5.18 23.37
C HIS A 67 4.06 -3.86 22.87
N GLY A 68 4.44 -3.44 21.67
CA GLY A 68 3.96 -2.20 21.06
C GLY A 68 2.44 -2.11 20.98
N PRO A 69 1.72 -3.16 20.51
CA PRO A 69 0.25 -3.17 20.47
C PRO A 69 -0.43 -2.80 21.79
N ASP A 70 0.19 -3.09 22.94
CA ASP A 70 -0.38 -2.81 24.26
C ASP A 70 -0.22 -1.34 24.68
N ILE A 71 0.73 -0.62 24.08
CA ILE A 71 1.08 0.77 24.42
C ILE A 71 0.90 1.76 23.25
N THR A 72 0.31 1.33 22.14
CA THR A 72 -0.09 2.24 21.06
C THR A 72 -1.31 3.04 21.51
N VAL A 73 -1.13 4.35 21.72
CA VAL A 73 -2.16 5.19 22.35
C VAL A 73 -2.76 6.26 21.42
N ALA A 74 -2.14 6.53 20.28
CA ALA A 74 -2.64 7.52 19.32
C ALA A 74 -2.30 7.14 17.88
N ILE A 75 -3.18 7.56 16.97
CA ILE A 75 -3.04 7.45 15.53
C ILE A 75 -3.26 8.84 14.92
N ASN A 76 -2.39 9.24 14.01
CA ASN A 76 -2.49 10.45 13.22
C ASN A 76 -2.38 10.06 11.74
N ALA A 77 -3.47 10.20 10.99
CA ALA A 77 -3.55 9.86 9.59
C ALA A 77 -3.55 11.15 8.75
N ARG A 78 -2.60 11.22 7.82
CA ARG A 78 -2.56 12.19 6.73
C ARG A 78 -2.58 11.45 5.41
N PRO A 79 -2.99 12.08 4.29
CA PRO A 79 -2.99 11.41 2.99
C PRO A 79 -1.62 10.79 2.65
N GLU A 80 -0.53 11.51 2.94
CA GLU A 80 0.83 11.08 2.63
C GLU A 80 1.42 10.01 3.57
N ALA A 81 0.88 9.83 4.79
CA ALA A 81 1.44 8.95 5.82
C ALA A 81 0.52 8.77 7.04
N THR A 82 0.70 7.66 7.76
CA THR A 82 0.06 7.41 9.07
C THR A 82 1.10 7.25 10.16
N THR A 83 0.92 7.96 11.28
CA THR A 83 1.80 7.90 12.44
C THR A 83 1.10 7.24 13.64
N PHE A 84 1.72 6.20 14.19
CA PHE A 84 1.35 5.61 15.47
C PHE A 84 2.26 6.13 16.58
N THR A 85 1.68 6.44 17.75
CA THR A 85 2.44 6.84 18.95
C THR A 85 2.35 5.77 20.01
N TYR A 86 3.51 5.21 20.36
CA TYR A 86 3.71 4.29 21.48
C TYR A 86 4.16 5.08 22.70
N SER A 87 3.47 4.95 23.82
CA SER A 87 3.73 5.75 25.02
C SER A 87 3.95 4.87 26.24
N HIS A 88 5.08 5.07 26.91
CA HIS A 88 5.42 4.44 28.17
C HIS A 88 5.99 5.50 29.14
N ALA A 89 6.02 5.23 30.44
CA ALA A 89 6.49 6.20 31.44
C ALA A 89 7.94 6.70 31.21
N ALA A 90 8.76 5.91 30.52
CA ALA A 90 10.18 6.18 30.27
C ALA A 90 10.53 6.51 28.81
N PHE A 91 9.59 6.36 27.87
CA PHE A 91 9.84 6.66 26.46
C PHE A 91 8.57 6.94 25.65
N THR A 92 8.76 7.64 24.54
CA THR A 92 7.79 7.76 23.46
C THR A 92 8.44 7.34 22.16
N VAL A 93 7.79 6.47 21.38
CA VAL A 93 8.20 6.15 20.01
C VAL A 93 7.08 6.55 19.06
N ARG A 94 7.41 7.30 18.00
CA ARG A 94 6.49 7.60 16.90
C ARG A 94 6.92 6.80 15.68
N GLN A 95 6.05 5.91 15.19
CA GLN A 95 6.25 5.18 13.95
C GLN A 95 5.43 5.86 12.85
N THR A 96 6.10 6.55 11.93
CA THR A 96 5.47 7.12 10.73
C THR A 96 5.63 6.15 9.57
N ILE A 97 4.53 5.61 9.07
CA ILE A 97 4.48 4.67 7.95
C ILE A 97 4.03 5.43 6.71
N PHE A 98 4.77 5.30 5.61
CA PHE A 98 4.31 5.77 4.30
C PHE A 98 4.72 4.80 3.18
N ALA A 99 3.86 4.70 2.19
CA ALA A 99 4.11 4.02 0.92
C ALA A 99 4.37 5.11 -0.13
N PRO A 100 5.56 5.21 -0.74
CA PRO A 100 5.80 6.19 -1.79
C PRO A 100 4.85 5.96 -2.97
N ILE A 101 4.33 7.04 -3.58
CA ILE A 101 3.31 6.96 -4.64
C ILE A 101 3.66 5.93 -5.73
N ASP A 102 4.88 5.98 -6.30
CA ASP A 102 5.24 5.18 -7.48
C ASP A 102 6.40 4.18 -7.24
N GLU A 103 6.81 3.95 -6.00
CA GLU A 103 7.86 2.97 -5.67
C GLU A 103 7.27 1.66 -5.12
N PRO A 104 7.79 0.49 -5.53
CA PRO A 104 7.32 -0.80 -5.04
C PRO A 104 7.92 -1.12 -3.65
N GLY A 105 7.52 -0.35 -2.63
CA GLY A 105 7.96 -0.57 -1.26
C GLY A 105 7.34 0.39 -0.24
N ILE A 106 7.72 0.21 1.01
CA ILE A 106 7.17 0.90 2.19
C ILE A 106 8.33 1.37 3.07
N ILE A 107 8.18 2.54 3.69
CA ILE A 107 9.13 3.08 4.65
C ILE A 107 8.39 3.34 5.96
N MET A 108 8.96 2.84 7.07
CA MET A 108 8.55 3.18 8.42
C MET A 108 9.69 3.97 9.07
N LEU A 109 9.41 5.17 9.56
CA LEU A 109 10.37 6.02 10.26
C LEU A 109 10.05 5.99 11.75
N LEU A 110 10.97 5.48 12.56
CA LEU A 110 10.88 5.55 14.01
C LEU A 110 11.58 6.81 14.52
N ASP A 111 10.83 7.58 15.29
CA ASP A 111 11.32 8.71 16.09
C ASP A 111 11.27 8.31 17.57
N VAL A 112 12.43 8.31 18.23
CA VAL A 112 12.59 7.70 19.56
C VAL A 112 13.00 8.77 20.56
N GLU A 113 12.15 8.99 21.55
CA GLU A 113 12.41 9.82 22.72
C GLU A 113 12.46 8.92 23.95
N SER A 114 13.63 8.78 24.59
CA SER A 114 13.81 7.85 25.70
C SER A 114 14.78 8.41 26.75
N VAL A 115 14.56 8.05 28.01
CA VAL A 115 15.48 8.39 29.11
C VAL A 115 16.68 7.44 29.22
N LEU A 116 16.55 6.21 28.71
CA LEU A 116 17.60 5.17 28.71
C LEU A 116 17.80 4.60 27.31
N PRO A 117 18.98 4.02 27.01
CA PRO A 117 19.14 3.22 25.81
C PRO A 117 18.05 2.13 25.74
N MET A 118 17.56 1.85 24.54
CA MET A 118 16.53 0.83 24.32
C MET A 118 16.88 -0.07 23.14
N THR A 119 16.34 -1.29 23.18
CA THR A 119 16.28 -2.22 22.07
C THR A 119 14.88 -2.17 21.49
N ILE A 120 14.78 -1.91 20.18
CA ILE A 120 13.53 -1.98 19.43
C ILE A 120 13.54 -3.29 18.65
N THR A 121 12.55 -4.14 18.86
CA THR A 121 12.43 -5.42 18.18
C THR A 121 11.35 -5.33 17.10
N GLY A 122 11.73 -5.55 15.84
CA GLY A 122 10.79 -5.80 14.76
C GLY A 122 10.54 -7.29 14.61
N SER A 123 9.29 -7.72 14.72
CA SER A 123 8.90 -9.13 14.60
C SER A 123 7.90 -9.32 13.48
N PHE A 124 8.06 -10.37 12.67
CA PHE A 124 7.18 -10.64 11.54
C PHE A 124 7.20 -12.10 11.05
N ARG A 125 6.26 -12.44 10.18
CA ARG A 125 6.26 -13.70 9.40
C ARG A 125 6.55 -13.44 7.91
N PRO A 126 7.52 -14.15 7.31
CA PRO A 126 7.83 -14.00 5.90
C PRO A 126 6.75 -14.67 5.04
N LYS A 127 5.98 -13.87 4.29
CA LYS A 127 4.81 -14.37 3.56
C LYS A 127 4.85 -13.97 2.10
N LEU A 128 5.83 -14.47 1.34
CA LEU A 128 5.91 -14.26 -0.11
C LEU A 128 4.77 -15.01 -0.81
N ARG A 129 3.66 -14.32 -1.03
CA ARG A 129 2.46 -14.84 -1.68
C ARG A 129 2.04 -13.90 -2.80
N LEU A 130 1.57 -14.46 -3.90
CA LEU A 130 0.88 -13.68 -4.90
C LEU A 130 -0.54 -13.40 -4.41
N MET A 131 -1.08 -12.24 -4.77
CA MET A 131 -2.50 -11.99 -4.57
C MET A 131 -3.31 -13.09 -5.27
N TRP A 132 -4.29 -13.64 -4.58
CA TRP A 132 -5.13 -14.72 -5.09
C TRP A 132 -5.61 -14.44 -6.53
N PRO A 133 -5.70 -15.44 -7.43
CA PRO A 133 -5.63 -16.88 -7.16
C PRO A 133 -4.33 -17.59 -7.56
N ALA A 134 -3.32 -16.86 -8.03
CA ALA A 134 -2.04 -17.50 -8.32
C ALA A 134 -1.38 -17.96 -7.01
N GLY A 135 -0.90 -19.20 -7.00
CA GLY A 135 -0.16 -19.75 -5.87
C GLY A 135 1.31 -19.39 -5.94
N LEU A 136 1.91 -19.10 -4.79
CA LEU A 136 3.35 -18.99 -4.62
C LEU A 136 3.74 -19.52 -3.24
N MET A 137 4.81 -20.31 -3.15
CA MET A 137 5.37 -20.71 -1.87
C MET A 137 6.53 -19.78 -1.50
N THR A 138 6.64 -19.44 -0.20
CA THR A 138 7.86 -18.84 0.34
C THR A 138 8.87 -19.97 0.43
N ALA A 139 9.87 -20.01 -0.45
CA ALA A 139 10.83 -21.12 -0.45
C ALA A 139 11.96 -20.88 0.56
N TYR A 140 12.45 -19.63 0.65
CA TYR A 140 13.56 -19.32 1.55
C TYR A 140 13.47 -17.92 2.16
N LEU A 141 14.15 -17.80 3.30
CA LEU A 141 14.48 -16.57 4.01
C LEU A 141 15.99 -16.56 4.26
N GLY A 142 16.64 -15.42 4.04
CA GLY A 142 18.06 -15.27 4.34
C GLY A 142 18.38 -13.88 4.85
N TRP A 143 19.11 -13.79 5.96
CA TRP A 143 19.65 -12.54 6.48
C TRP A 143 20.98 -12.19 5.81
N ASP A 144 21.13 -10.94 5.38
CA ASP A 144 22.40 -10.38 4.89
C ASP A 144 23.03 -9.50 5.97
N GLU A 145 24.04 -10.02 6.66
CA GLU A 145 24.71 -9.31 7.76
C GLU A 145 25.36 -8.00 7.32
N SER A 146 25.85 -7.92 6.07
CA SER A 146 26.50 -6.72 5.56
C SER A 146 25.51 -5.61 5.18
N ALA A 147 24.29 -6.01 4.79
CA ALA A 147 23.27 -5.11 4.29
C ALA A 147 22.11 -4.87 5.29
N HIS A 148 22.08 -5.62 6.40
CA HIS A 148 21.13 -5.51 7.49
C HIS A 148 19.66 -5.67 7.06
N PHE A 149 19.38 -6.66 6.22
CA PHE A 149 18.00 -7.03 5.85
C PHE A 149 17.83 -8.52 5.59
N TYR A 150 16.58 -8.98 5.67
CA TYR A 150 16.17 -10.29 5.17
C TYR A 150 15.79 -10.21 3.69
N THR A 151 16.20 -11.22 2.93
CA THR A 151 15.66 -11.54 1.60
C THR A 151 14.67 -12.69 1.75
N ILE A 152 13.47 -12.51 1.20
CA ILE A 152 12.41 -13.51 1.13
C ILE A 152 12.25 -13.87 -0.33
N GLY A 153 12.36 -15.15 -0.68
CA GLY A 153 12.41 -15.57 -2.08
C GLY A 153 11.80 -16.92 -2.35
N GLU A 154 11.84 -17.26 -3.64
CA GLU A 154 11.38 -18.52 -4.22
C GLU A 154 12.43 -19.05 -5.22
N GLU A 155 12.36 -20.33 -5.57
CA GLU A 155 13.42 -21.06 -6.30
C GLU A 155 13.77 -20.47 -7.69
N THR A 156 12.81 -19.85 -8.38
CA THR A 156 13.06 -19.21 -9.68
C THR A 156 13.75 -17.85 -9.56
N ASN A 157 13.89 -17.32 -8.33
CA ASN A 157 14.45 -16.01 -8.01
C ASN A 157 13.78 -14.83 -8.74
N ARG A 158 12.55 -15.02 -9.24
CA ARG A 158 11.77 -14.03 -9.94
C ARG A 158 11.02 -13.14 -8.96
N PHE A 159 10.41 -13.74 -7.94
CA PHE A 159 9.66 -13.02 -6.92
C PHE A 159 10.52 -12.86 -5.67
N VAL A 160 10.75 -11.61 -5.27
CA VAL A 160 11.64 -11.31 -4.14
C VAL A 160 11.02 -10.22 -3.27
N GLY A 161 11.01 -10.47 -1.97
CA GLY A 161 10.74 -9.50 -0.92
C GLY A 161 11.99 -9.19 -0.12
N MET A 162 12.06 -7.97 0.42
CA MET A 162 13.11 -7.55 1.34
C MET A 162 12.49 -6.78 2.51
N ILE A 163 12.99 -7.02 3.72
CA ILE A 163 12.65 -6.25 4.91
C ILE A 163 13.89 -6.07 5.78
N GLY A 164 14.16 -4.85 6.23
CA GLY A 164 15.28 -4.58 7.12
C GLY A 164 15.41 -3.14 7.55
N SER A 165 16.53 -2.85 8.21
CA SER A 165 16.92 -1.51 8.67
C SER A 165 18.44 -1.42 8.68
N PRO A 166 19.07 -0.29 8.30
CA PRO A 166 20.53 -0.15 8.18
C PRO A 166 21.33 -0.40 9.47
N VAL A 167 20.67 -0.51 10.62
CA VAL A 167 21.29 -0.72 11.94
C VAL A 167 20.66 -1.91 12.68
N ALA A 168 19.95 -2.78 11.95
CA ALA A 168 19.33 -3.97 12.51
C ALA A 168 20.31 -5.14 12.58
N ARG A 169 20.10 -6.01 13.57
CA ARG A 169 20.76 -7.31 13.70
C ARG A 169 19.73 -8.42 13.83
N ASP A 170 19.98 -9.55 13.17
CA ASP A 170 19.14 -10.75 13.30
C ASP A 170 19.27 -11.36 14.71
N VAL A 171 18.14 -11.79 15.26
CA VAL A 171 18.08 -12.56 16.52
C VAL A 171 17.10 -13.73 16.41
N SER A 172 16.76 -14.14 15.19
CA SER A 172 15.82 -15.21 14.92
C SER A 172 16.43 -16.58 15.18
N VAL A 173 15.57 -17.57 15.40
CA VAL A 173 15.99 -18.98 15.51
C VAL A 173 16.26 -19.52 14.11
N MET A 174 17.44 -20.13 13.92
CA MET A 174 17.80 -20.87 12.71
C MET A 174 17.62 -22.38 12.94
N PRO A 175 17.28 -23.16 11.88
CA PRO A 175 17.13 -22.75 10.48
C PRO A 175 15.80 -22.05 10.20
N TYR A 176 15.82 -20.99 9.38
CA TYR A 176 14.63 -20.18 9.09
C TYR A 176 13.49 -20.96 8.43
N GLN A 177 13.81 -22.04 7.71
CA GLN A 177 12.88 -22.87 6.94
C GLN A 177 11.85 -23.59 7.83
N GLU A 178 12.13 -23.77 9.11
CA GLU A 178 11.20 -24.45 10.03
C GLU A 178 9.97 -23.59 10.36
N GLU A 179 10.03 -22.26 10.13
CA GLU A 179 9.01 -21.26 10.47
C GLU A 179 8.14 -21.67 11.68
N PRO A 180 8.74 -21.81 12.89
CA PRO A 180 8.00 -22.34 14.02
C PRO A 180 6.73 -21.53 14.27
N ARG A 181 5.62 -22.24 14.48
CA ARG A 181 4.31 -21.61 14.68
C ARG A 181 4.33 -20.57 15.80
N ASP A 182 5.15 -20.76 16.83
CA ASP A 182 5.17 -19.89 18.00
C ASP A 182 6.35 -18.91 18.03
N VAL A 183 7.28 -18.98 17.07
CA VAL A 183 8.49 -18.13 17.05
C VAL A 183 8.60 -17.39 15.71
N PRO A 184 8.21 -16.10 15.65
CA PRO A 184 8.35 -15.29 14.44
C PRO A 184 9.82 -14.93 14.16
N VAL A 185 10.07 -14.45 12.94
CA VAL A 185 11.36 -13.83 12.59
C VAL A 185 11.50 -12.51 13.34
N ARG A 186 12.69 -12.23 13.85
CA ARG A 186 12.98 -11.04 14.66
C ARG A 186 14.32 -10.43 14.28
N PHE A 187 14.29 -9.12 14.05
CA PHE A 187 15.49 -8.28 14.09
C PHE A 187 15.37 -7.27 15.22
N VAL A 188 16.51 -6.80 15.72
CA VAL A 188 16.56 -5.78 16.76
C VAL A 188 17.42 -4.61 16.34
N ILE A 189 17.08 -3.44 16.86
CA ILE A 189 17.78 -2.17 16.63
C ILE A 189 18.06 -1.54 17.98
N ASP A 190 19.32 -1.28 18.27
CA ASP A 190 19.73 -0.61 19.49
C ASP A 190 19.66 0.91 19.28
N ALA A 191 18.89 1.61 20.11
CA ALA A 191 18.67 3.05 20.05
C ALA A 191 19.16 3.72 21.34
N ALA A 192 20.17 4.60 21.21
CA ALA A 192 20.62 5.44 22.30
C ALA A 192 19.57 6.54 22.62
N PRO A 193 19.55 7.10 23.85
CA PRO A 193 18.58 8.13 24.27
C PRO A 193 18.46 9.31 23.31
N ASP A 194 19.58 9.75 22.73
CA ASP A 194 19.65 10.92 21.86
C ASP A 194 19.39 10.61 20.37
N THR A 195 19.05 9.37 20.02
CA THR A 195 18.89 8.96 18.61
C THR A 195 17.81 9.80 17.91
N GLY A 196 16.63 9.97 18.51
CA GLY A 196 15.52 10.73 17.93
C GLY A 196 15.73 12.25 17.86
N LYS A 197 16.75 12.80 18.54
CA LYS A 197 17.06 14.24 18.47
C LYS A 197 17.52 14.66 17.08
N SER A 198 18.21 13.77 16.35
CA SER A 198 18.82 14.11 15.05
C SER A 198 18.61 13.08 13.95
N LYS A 199 18.06 11.89 14.27
CA LYS A 199 17.91 10.80 13.31
C LYS A 199 16.53 10.15 13.40
N PHE A 200 16.02 9.74 12.24
CA PHE A 200 15.02 8.68 12.16
C PHE A 200 15.73 7.33 11.99
N ILE A 201 15.16 6.29 12.59
CA ILE A 201 15.53 4.89 12.34
C ILE A 201 14.55 4.35 11.28
N PRO A 202 15.00 4.06 10.04
CA PRO A 202 14.11 3.54 9.01
C PRO A 202 14.00 2.02 9.09
N ILE A 203 12.78 1.49 8.94
CA ILE A 203 12.51 0.10 8.56
C ILE A 203 11.92 0.15 7.16
N VAL A 204 12.48 -0.63 6.23
CA VAL A 204 12.13 -0.59 4.81
C VAL A 204 11.65 -1.96 4.36
N ILE A 205 10.57 -1.99 3.59
CA ILE A 205 10.07 -3.17 2.89
C ILE A 205 10.11 -2.87 1.39
N ALA A 206 10.66 -3.78 0.59
CA ALA A 206 10.69 -3.66 -0.86
C ALA A 206 10.32 -4.99 -1.52
N GLY A 207 9.83 -4.95 -2.74
CA GLY A 207 9.46 -6.15 -3.49
C GLY A 207 9.71 -6.01 -4.98
N SER A 208 9.88 -7.15 -5.67
CA SER A 208 10.09 -7.20 -7.10
C SER A 208 9.53 -8.49 -7.69
N VAL A 209 8.94 -8.38 -8.89
CA VAL A 209 8.56 -9.50 -9.76
C VAL A 209 9.60 -9.76 -10.88
N GLU A 210 10.70 -9.02 -10.85
CA GLU A 210 11.83 -9.04 -11.79
C GLU A 210 13.14 -9.48 -11.11
N GLY A 211 13.02 -10.12 -9.94
CA GLY A 211 14.12 -10.72 -9.20
C GLY A 211 14.92 -9.81 -8.27
N ARG A 212 15.96 -10.40 -7.68
CA ARG A 212 16.70 -9.86 -6.51
C ARG A 212 17.40 -8.53 -6.77
N VAL A 213 17.99 -8.35 -7.96
CA VAL A 213 18.71 -7.10 -8.31
C VAL A 213 17.76 -5.90 -8.29
N LYS A 214 16.56 -6.06 -8.85
CA LYS A 214 15.54 -5.00 -8.86
C LYS A 214 14.98 -4.75 -7.46
N ALA A 215 14.70 -5.79 -6.68
CA ALA A 215 14.27 -5.63 -5.29
C ALA A 215 15.32 -4.85 -4.46
N ARG A 216 16.60 -5.19 -4.63
CA ARG A 216 17.71 -4.50 -3.95
C ARG A 216 17.82 -3.04 -4.36
N ALA A 217 17.76 -2.76 -5.66
CA ALA A 217 17.81 -1.39 -6.17
C ALA A 217 16.67 -0.53 -5.60
N THR A 218 15.45 -1.09 -5.48
CA THR A 218 14.34 -0.41 -4.82
C THR A 218 14.63 -0.18 -3.34
N TYR A 219 15.07 -1.20 -2.60
CA TYR A 219 15.41 -1.09 -1.17
C TYR A 219 16.43 0.02 -0.91
N ASP A 220 17.53 0.03 -1.68
CA ASP A 220 18.59 1.04 -1.56
C ASP A 220 18.07 2.45 -1.91
N LYS A 221 17.21 2.58 -2.93
CA LYS A 221 16.57 3.85 -3.30
C LYS A 221 15.68 4.39 -2.19
N LEU A 222 14.86 3.54 -1.58
CA LEU A 222 13.97 3.91 -0.47
C LEU A 222 14.77 4.46 0.72
N LEU A 223 15.90 3.82 1.05
CA LEU A 223 16.80 4.31 2.10
C LEU A 223 17.51 5.61 1.73
N ALA A 224 17.99 5.75 0.50
CA ALA A 224 18.73 6.93 0.07
C ALA A 224 17.82 8.16 -0.10
N SER A 225 16.55 7.96 -0.43
CA SER A 225 15.66 9.03 -0.92
C SER A 225 14.40 9.23 -0.06
N ALA A 226 14.33 8.69 1.16
CA ALA A 226 13.09 8.74 1.95
C ALA A 226 12.50 10.15 2.14
N GLN A 227 13.33 11.18 2.35
CA GLN A 227 12.84 12.55 2.43
C GLN A 227 12.19 13.00 1.11
N ALA A 228 12.87 12.81 -0.02
CA ALA A 228 12.35 13.19 -1.33
C ALA A 228 11.07 12.42 -1.68
N LEU A 229 11.00 11.14 -1.33
CA LEU A 229 9.82 10.30 -1.53
C LEU A 229 8.63 10.75 -0.66
N TYR A 230 8.88 11.10 0.60
CA TYR A 230 7.86 11.66 1.48
C TYR A 230 7.34 13.01 0.95
N GLU A 231 8.24 13.90 0.53
CA GLU A 231 7.86 15.19 -0.06
C GLU A 231 7.10 15.01 -1.39
N ASN A 232 7.41 13.98 -2.17
CA ASN A 232 6.65 13.63 -3.35
C ASN A 232 5.21 13.21 -2.99
N ASN A 233 5.00 12.41 -1.95
CA ASN A 233 3.66 12.07 -1.46
C ASN A 233 2.88 13.33 -1.05
N VAL A 234 3.52 14.25 -0.31
CA VAL A 234 2.89 15.52 0.09
C VAL A 234 2.46 16.33 -1.14
N ASN A 235 3.35 16.48 -2.12
CA ASN A 235 3.06 17.23 -3.35
C ASN A 235 1.95 16.56 -4.17
N TYR A 236 1.93 15.22 -4.20
CA TYR A 236 0.89 14.45 -4.89
C TYR A 236 -0.49 14.72 -4.27
N TYR A 237 -0.64 14.55 -2.96
CA TYR A 237 -1.93 14.76 -2.31
C TYR A 237 -2.34 16.23 -2.22
N SER A 238 -1.39 17.18 -2.27
CA SER A 238 -1.71 18.60 -2.43
C SER A 238 -2.43 18.85 -3.76
N ARG A 239 -1.96 18.25 -4.87
CA ARG A 239 -2.63 18.34 -6.19
C ARG A 239 -4.01 17.66 -6.19
N VAL A 240 -4.16 16.53 -5.51
CA VAL A 240 -5.48 15.89 -5.34
C VAL A 240 -6.45 16.84 -4.62
N GLN A 241 -5.97 17.62 -3.66
CA GLN A 241 -6.79 18.60 -2.95
C GLN A 241 -7.12 19.84 -3.78
N GLU A 242 -6.26 20.25 -4.73
CA GLU A 242 -6.47 21.37 -5.67
C GLU A 242 -7.57 21.13 -6.71
N THR A 243 -8.04 19.89 -6.87
CA THR A 243 -9.26 19.57 -7.62
C THR A 243 -10.50 20.23 -6.97
N ALA A 244 -11.71 20.04 -7.52
CA ALA A 244 -12.92 20.71 -7.03
C ALA A 244 -13.03 20.67 -5.50
N THR A 245 -13.45 21.79 -4.92
CA THR A 245 -13.64 21.96 -3.48
C THR A 245 -15.10 22.33 -3.20
N VAL A 246 -15.55 22.06 -1.98
CA VAL A 246 -16.90 22.36 -1.53
C VAL A 246 -16.80 23.22 -0.28
N GLU A 247 -17.52 24.34 -0.28
CA GLU A 247 -17.68 25.22 0.87
C GLU A 247 -19.16 25.29 1.25
N THR A 248 -19.49 24.74 2.41
CA THR A 248 -20.81 24.83 3.02
C THR A 248 -20.71 25.31 4.47
N PRO A 249 -21.82 25.78 5.07
CA PRO A 249 -21.85 26.10 6.51
C PRO A 249 -21.57 24.92 7.45
N ASP A 250 -21.63 23.66 6.98
CA ASP A 250 -21.26 22.48 7.76
C ASP A 250 -19.83 22.04 7.40
N GLU A 251 -18.86 22.41 8.23
CA GLU A 251 -17.44 22.06 8.04
C GLU A 251 -17.20 20.55 7.94
N ARG A 252 -18.07 19.73 8.55
CA ARG A 252 -17.96 18.26 8.47
C ARG A 252 -18.19 17.78 7.05
N LEU A 253 -19.11 18.40 6.31
CA LEU A 253 -19.37 18.06 4.91
C LEU A 253 -18.18 18.43 4.02
N ASN A 254 -17.60 19.61 4.24
CA ASN A 254 -16.42 20.08 3.50
C ASN A 254 -15.23 19.14 3.74
N THR A 255 -15.00 18.78 5.01
CA THR A 255 -13.95 17.85 5.42
C THR A 255 -14.18 16.43 4.86
N ALA A 256 -15.42 15.93 4.94
CA ALA A 256 -15.76 14.62 4.40
C ALA A 256 -15.57 14.56 2.89
N PHE A 257 -15.91 15.63 2.16
CA PHE A 257 -15.67 15.71 0.71
C PHE A 257 -14.17 15.69 0.39
N ALA A 258 -13.36 16.47 1.12
CA ALA A 258 -11.90 16.48 0.92
C ALA A 258 -11.27 15.09 1.18
N TRP A 259 -11.68 14.40 2.25
CA TRP A 259 -11.24 13.04 2.55
C TRP A 259 -11.79 11.99 1.57
N ALA A 260 -12.99 12.18 1.03
CA ALA A 260 -13.54 11.28 0.01
C ALA A 260 -12.68 11.26 -1.26
N LYS A 261 -12.13 12.42 -1.68
CA LYS A 261 -11.18 12.49 -2.80
C LYS A 261 -9.92 11.65 -2.53
N VAL A 262 -9.35 11.76 -1.33
CA VAL A 262 -8.20 10.95 -0.89
C VAL A 262 -8.56 9.46 -0.85
N GLY A 263 -9.75 9.11 -0.34
CA GLY A 263 -10.22 7.72 -0.28
C GLY A 263 -10.39 7.10 -1.66
N VAL A 264 -10.92 7.84 -2.63
CA VAL A 264 -11.04 7.43 -4.03
C VAL A 264 -9.67 7.26 -4.69
N ASP A 265 -8.78 8.23 -4.50
CA ASP A 265 -7.42 8.20 -5.05
C ASP A 265 -6.60 7.01 -4.55
N LYS A 266 -6.73 6.65 -3.26
CA LYS A 266 -6.13 5.43 -2.70
C LYS A 266 -6.57 4.13 -3.39
N GLY A 267 -7.69 4.14 -4.12
CA GLY A 267 -8.12 3.01 -4.94
C GLY A 267 -7.28 2.80 -6.21
N ILE A 268 -6.45 3.77 -6.60
CA ILE A 268 -5.58 3.67 -7.78
C ILE A 268 -4.38 2.78 -7.44
N ALA A 269 -4.23 1.70 -8.18
CA ALA A 269 -3.13 0.76 -8.03
C ALA A 269 -2.44 0.47 -9.36
N THR A 270 -1.12 0.38 -9.31
CA THR A 270 -0.24 0.02 -10.42
C THR A 270 0.34 -1.36 -10.18
N ASN A 271 -0.12 -2.31 -10.98
CA ASN A 271 0.44 -3.65 -11.05
C ASN A 271 1.53 -3.71 -12.14
N PRO A 272 2.73 -4.22 -11.85
CA PRO A 272 3.84 -4.24 -12.81
C PRO A 272 3.57 -5.09 -14.07
N LEU A 273 2.59 -5.99 -14.04
CA LEU A 273 2.22 -6.88 -15.15
C LEU A 273 0.94 -6.42 -15.87
N LEU A 274 0.05 -5.71 -15.17
CA LEU A 274 -1.28 -5.36 -15.68
C LEU A 274 -1.43 -3.87 -16.04
N GLY A 275 -0.67 -2.98 -15.41
CA GLY A 275 -0.80 -1.53 -15.55
C GLY A 275 -1.53 -0.89 -14.36
N THR A 276 -1.99 0.34 -14.56
CA THR A 276 -2.61 1.16 -13.51
C THR A 276 -4.12 1.22 -13.68
N GLY A 277 -4.87 0.92 -12.64
CA GLY A 277 -6.33 0.94 -12.65
C GLY A 277 -6.92 1.06 -11.25
N LEU A 278 -8.24 1.09 -11.15
CA LEU A 278 -8.95 1.22 -9.87
C LEU A 278 -9.31 -0.13 -9.26
N LEU A 279 -9.11 -0.22 -7.95
CA LEU A 279 -9.54 -1.33 -7.12
C LEU A 279 -10.88 -1.04 -6.44
N ALA A 280 -11.59 -2.07 -6.00
CA ALA A 280 -12.85 -1.90 -5.26
C ALA A 280 -12.65 -1.54 -3.78
N GLY A 281 -11.51 -1.88 -3.18
CA GLY A 281 -11.15 -1.45 -1.84
C GLY A 281 -10.27 -2.45 -1.09
N PHE A 282 -9.62 -1.97 -0.03
CA PHE A 282 -8.67 -2.77 0.76
C PHE A 282 -9.26 -3.29 2.07
N ARG A 283 -8.73 -4.44 2.48
CA ARG A 283 -8.79 -4.96 3.85
C ARG A 283 -7.57 -5.88 4.07
N THR A 284 -7.34 -6.35 5.28
CA THR A 284 -6.38 -7.44 5.54
C THR A 284 -6.77 -8.71 4.78
N SER A 285 -5.81 -9.50 4.30
CA SER A 285 -6.11 -10.70 3.51
C SER A 285 -6.70 -11.86 4.27
N GLY A 286 -6.47 -11.91 5.59
CA GLY A 286 -6.71 -13.13 6.37
C GLY A 286 -6.07 -14.33 5.67
N GLU A 287 -6.80 -15.44 5.63
CA GLU A 287 -6.36 -16.70 5.02
C GLU A 287 -6.51 -16.75 3.48
N SER A 288 -7.06 -15.72 2.85
CA SER A 288 -7.48 -15.78 1.42
C SER A 288 -6.44 -15.27 0.42
N GLU A 289 -5.30 -14.76 0.90
CA GLU A 289 -4.29 -14.04 0.10
C GLU A 289 -4.86 -12.94 -0.81
N ARG A 290 -6.06 -12.43 -0.47
CA ARG A 290 -6.75 -11.35 -1.15
C ARG A 290 -7.05 -10.24 -0.14
N PRO A 291 -6.35 -9.09 -0.19
CA PRO A 291 -6.55 -8.03 0.79
C PRO A 291 -7.88 -7.30 0.56
N GLY A 292 -8.97 -7.84 1.11
CA GLY A 292 -10.32 -7.35 0.87
C GLY A 292 -10.75 -7.53 -0.59
N PHE A 293 -11.15 -6.45 -1.25
CA PHE A 293 -11.55 -6.43 -2.66
C PHE A 293 -10.49 -5.75 -3.55
N ALA A 294 -9.20 -5.92 -3.22
CA ALA A 294 -8.05 -5.31 -3.89
C ALA A 294 -7.72 -5.86 -5.29
N TRP A 295 -8.73 -6.24 -6.05
CA TRP A 295 -8.64 -6.53 -7.47
C TRP A 295 -9.16 -5.34 -8.27
N PHE A 296 -8.88 -5.33 -9.57
CA PHE A 296 -9.52 -4.33 -10.43
C PHE A 296 -10.95 -4.78 -10.72
N PHE A 297 -11.91 -3.88 -10.55
CA PHE A 297 -13.33 -4.18 -10.71
C PHE A 297 -13.94 -3.24 -11.74
N GLY A 298 -14.44 -3.77 -12.86
CA GLY A 298 -14.97 -2.93 -13.94
C GLY A 298 -16.10 -2.02 -13.50
N ARG A 299 -17.12 -2.58 -12.84
CA ARG A 299 -18.27 -1.81 -12.35
C ARG A 299 -17.85 -0.75 -11.34
N ASP A 300 -17.12 -1.16 -10.30
CA ASP A 300 -16.73 -0.31 -9.18
C ASP A 300 -15.79 0.81 -9.67
N ALA A 301 -14.85 0.48 -10.57
CA ALA A 301 -13.99 1.46 -11.24
C ALA A 301 -14.79 2.48 -12.06
N LEU A 302 -15.85 2.05 -12.74
CA LEU A 302 -16.66 2.95 -13.58
C LEU A 302 -17.57 3.88 -12.77
N TRP A 303 -18.18 3.40 -11.68
CA TRP A 303 -18.88 4.30 -10.74
C TRP A 303 -17.92 5.30 -10.10
N THR A 304 -16.73 4.83 -9.73
CA THR A 304 -15.69 5.69 -9.19
C THR A 304 -15.20 6.69 -10.24
N ALA A 305 -15.08 6.31 -11.52
CA ALA A 305 -14.70 7.22 -12.60
C ALA A 305 -15.70 8.37 -12.81
N LEU A 306 -17.00 8.14 -12.60
CA LEU A 306 -18.00 9.22 -12.59
C LEU A 306 -17.74 10.21 -11.45
N ALA A 307 -17.44 9.71 -10.24
CA ALA A 307 -17.08 10.55 -9.11
C ALA A 307 -15.79 11.33 -9.38
N ILE A 308 -14.73 10.67 -9.88
CA ILE A 308 -13.46 11.27 -10.28
C ILE A 308 -13.66 12.40 -11.29
N THR A 309 -14.47 12.15 -12.32
CA THR A 309 -14.81 13.15 -13.34
C THR A 309 -15.51 14.35 -12.72
N SER A 310 -16.43 14.14 -11.77
CA SER A 310 -17.21 15.21 -11.14
C SER A 310 -16.37 16.22 -10.35
N TYR A 311 -15.23 15.79 -9.78
CA TYR A 311 -14.32 16.70 -9.08
C TYR A 311 -13.14 17.17 -9.94
N GLY A 312 -13.06 16.76 -11.20
CA GLY A 312 -12.13 17.31 -12.19
C GLY A 312 -10.78 16.61 -12.30
N ASP A 313 -10.59 15.43 -11.70
CA ASP A 313 -9.36 14.63 -11.91
C ASP A 313 -9.46 13.79 -13.19
N TYR A 314 -9.44 14.49 -14.31
CA TYR A 314 -9.54 13.89 -15.64
C TYR A 314 -8.40 12.92 -15.96
N ALA A 315 -7.24 13.08 -15.32
CA ALA A 315 -6.12 12.17 -15.49
C ALA A 315 -6.42 10.78 -14.91
N ALA A 316 -6.97 10.72 -13.69
CA ALA A 316 -7.39 9.46 -13.08
C ALA A 316 -8.57 8.82 -13.82
N THR A 317 -9.53 9.61 -14.33
CA THR A 317 -10.61 9.08 -15.18
C THR A 317 -10.06 8.39 -16.42
N ARG A 318 -9.16 9.05 -17.17
CA ARG A 318 -8.55 8.46 -18.37
C ARG A 318 -7.78 7.19 -18.06
N THR A 319 -6.99 7.19 -16.98
CA THR A 319 -6.26 5.99 -16.52
C THR A 319 -7.20 4.82 -16.30
N THR A 320 -8.33 5.06 -15.64
CA THR A 320 -9.35 4.04 -15.38
C THR A 320 -9.95 3.47 -16.66
N LEU A 321 -10.35 4.35 -17.59
CA LEU A 321 -10.99 3.95 -18.84
C LEU A 321 -10.01 3.21 -19.78
N ASP A 322 -8.78 3.70 -19.91
CA ASP A 322 -7.73 3.05 -20.72
C ASP A 322 -7.34 1.68 -20.14
N PHE A 323 -7.35 1.52 -18.81
CA PHE A 323 -7.11 0.22 -18.17
C PHE A 323 -8.19 -0.80 -18.53
N LEU A 324 -9.48 -0.44 -18.42
CA LEU A 324 -10.57 -1.35 -18.75
C LEU A 324 -10.60 -1.69 -20.24
N LYS A 325 -10.30 -0.71 -21.11
CA LYS A 325 -10.15 -0.94 -22.55
C LYS A 325 -9.13 -2.03 -22.86
N LYS A 326 -7.98 -2.04 -22.18
CA LYS A 326 -6.91 -3.03 -22.38
C LYS A 326 -7.40 -4.47 -22.24
N PHE A 327 -8.40 -4.71 -21.40
CA PHE A 327 -8.95 -6.03 -21.10
C PHE A 327 -10.36 -6.24 -21.67
N GLN A 328 -10.83 -5.35 -22.55
CA GLN A 328 -12.10 -5.53 -23.25
C GLN A 328 -12.04 -6.79 -24.11
N ARG A 329 -13.08 -7.62 -24.04
CA ARG A 329 -13.23 -8.82 -24.86
C ARG A 329 -13.54 -8.44 -26.32
N ASP A 330 -13.24 -9.33 -27.26
CA ASP A 330 -13.42 -9.07 -28.70
C ASP A 330 -14.85 -8.67 -29.10
N ASP A 331 -15.85 -9.22 -28.43
CA ASP A 331 -17.27 -8.92 -28.63
C ASP A 331 -17.73 -7.60 -27.98
N GLY A 332 -16.84 -6.91 -27.26
CA GLY A 332 -17.08 -5.61 -26.65
C GLY A 332 -17.34 -5.63 -25.15
N LYS A 333 -17.45 -6.81 -24.52
CA LYS A 333 -17.69 -6.92 -23.08
C LYS A 333 -16.52 -6.35 -22.26
N ILE A 334 -16.85 -5.51 -21.28
CA ILE A 334 -15.89 -5.01 -20.28
C ILE A 334 -15.83 -5.99 -19.10
N PRO A 335 -14.63 -6.35 -18.61
CA PRO A 335 -14.49 -7.33 -17.53
C PRO A 335 -15.06 -6.82 -16.21
N HIS A 336 -15.70 -7.72 -15.45
CA HIS A 336 -16.21 -7.48 -14.11
C HIS A 336 -15.09 -7.47 -13.07
N GLU A 337 -14.24 -8.50 -13.04
CA GLU A 337 -13.13 -8.65 -12.10
C GLU A 337 -11.83 -9.02 -12.81
N ILE A 338 -10.74 -8.32 -12.47
CA ILE A 338 -9.39 -8.65 -12.92
C ILE A 338 -8.52 -8.84 -11.68
N SER A 339 -8.15 -10.10 -11.41
CA SER A 339 -7.21 -10.43 -10.35
C SER A 339 -5.88 -9.73 -10.57
N GLN A 340 -5.23 -9.34 -9.48
CA GLN A 340 -3.85 -8.82 -9.48
C GLN A 340 -2.83 -9.83 -10.00
N SER A 341 -3.19 -11.12 -10.04
CA SER A 341 -2.38 -12.18 -10.64
C SER A 341 -2.80 -12.56 -12.06
N ALA A 342 -3.71 -11.81 -12.70
CA ALA A 342 -4.23 -12.15 -14.03
C ALA A 342 -3.16 -12.27 -15.12
N GLY A 343 -2.00 -11.63 -14.95
CA GLY A 343 -0.87 -11.74 -15.88
C GLY A 343 0.02 -12.98 -15.67
N LEU A 344 -0.28 -13.81 -14.66
CA LEU A 344 0.51 -14.98 -14.27
C LEU A 344 -0.22 -16.31 -14.51
N ILE A 345 -1.51 -16.25 -14.81
CA ILE A 345 -2.40 -17.40 -14.98
C ILE A 345 -3.35 -17.16 -16.16
N PRO A 346 -3.99 -18.19 -16.72
CA PRO A 346 -5.01 -18.04 -17.78
C PRO A 346 -6.35 -17.46 -17.26
N TRP A 347 -6.30 -16.30 -16.57
CA TRP A 347 -7.41 -15.67 -15.84
C TRP A 347 -8.68 -15.51 -16.68
N PHE A 348 -8.56 -14.96 -17.88
CA PHE A 348 -9.71 -14.66 -18.74
C PHE A 348 -10.31 -15.88 -19.46
N LYS A 349 -9.62 -17.04 -19.39
CA LYS A 349 -10.03 -18.28 -20.05
C LYS A 349 -10.59 -19.30 -19.05
N ASP A 350 -9.89 -19.50 -17.93
CA ASP A 350 -10.16 -20.61 -17.02
C ASP A 350 -11.05 -20.20 -15.83
N TYR A 351 -11.29 -18.90 -15.63
CA TYR A 351 -12.11 -18.38 -14.53
C TYR A 351 -13.34 -17.63 -15.05
N GLY A 352 -14.46 -17.76 -14.32
CA GLY A 352 -15.72 -17.07 -14.64
C GLY A 352 -15.82 -15.62 -14.11
N TYR A 353 -15.04 -15.27 -13.09
CA TYR A 353 -15.05 -13.95 -12.43
C TYR A 353 -14.91 -12.75 -13.39
N PRO A 354 -14.00 -12.74 -14.40
CA PRO A 354 -13.92 -11.60 -15.30
C PRO A 354 -15.21 -11.32 -16.06
N TRP A 355 -16.14 -12.26 -16.16
CA TRP A 355 -17.36 -12.10 -16.95
C TRP A 355 -18.65 -12.26 -16.14
N ALA A 356 -18.56 -12.35 -14.81
CA ALA A 356 -19.68 -12.63 -13.91
C ALA A 356 -20.71 -11.49 -13.77
N SER A 357 -20.49 -10.35 -14.42
CA SER A 357 -21.48 -9.27 -14.54
C SER A 357 -21.58 -8.75 -15.97
N ALA A 358 -22.70 -8.10 -16.29
CA ALA A 358 -22.96 -7.44 -17.57
C ALA A 358 -22.96 -5.90 -17.47
N ASP A 359 -23.20 -5.34 -16.29
CA ASP A 359 -23.45 -3.90 -16.07
C ASP A 359 -22.25 -2.99 -16.34
N ALA A 360 -21.02 -3.49 -16.20
CA ALA A 360 -19.81 -2.71 -16.51
C ALA A 360 -19.77 -2.23 -17.97
N THR A 361 -20.35 -2.98 -18.92
CA THR A 361 -20.26 -2.64 -20.35
C THR A 361 -21.10 -1.42 -20.75
N PRO A 362 -22.41 -1.32 -20.42
CA PRO A 362 -23.15 -0.07 -20.60
C PRO A 362 -22.56 1.08 -19.79
N LEU A 363 -22.10 0.82 -18.56
CA LEU A 363 -21.54 1.85 -17.69
C LEU A 363 -20.23 2.43 -18.25
N TYR A 364 -19.46 1.65 -19.00
CA TYR A 364 -18.25 2.10 -19.70
C TYR A 364 -18.55 3.15 -20.78
N ILE A 365 -19.67 3.00 -21.49
CA ILE A 365 -20.15 3.97 -22.47
C ILE A 365 -20.61 5.24 -21.75
N ILE A 366 -21.36 5.09 -20.66
CA ILE A 366 -21.83 6.21 -19.84
C ILE A 366 -20.66 7.01 -19.30
N ALA A 367 -19.63 6.36 -18.76
CA ALA A 367 -18.45 7.01 -18.20
C ALA A 367 -17.63 7.77 -19.26
N HIS A 368 -17.48 7.22 -20.48
CA HIS A 368 -16.88 7.97 -21.60
C HIS A 368 -17.71 9.20 -21.98
N GLY A 369 -19.04 9.05 -22.05
CA GLY A 369 -19.94 10.16 -22.34
C GLY A 369 -19.91 11.24 -21.26
N ASP A 370 -19.85 10.84 -19.99
CA ASP A 370 -19.72 11.74 -18.85
C ASP A 370 -18.39 12.51 -18.88
N TYR A 371 -17.29 11.79 -19.05
CA TYR A 371 -15.96 12.37 -19.22
C TYR A 371 -15.93 13.41 -20.35
N TRP A 372 -16.47 13.06 -21.53
CA TRP A 372 -16.47 13.97 -22.68
C TRP A 372 -17.31 15.22 -22.44
N ARG A 373 -18.51 15.09 -21.88
CA ARG A 373 -19.39 16.23 -21.60
C ARG A 373 -18.76 17.20 -20.60
N THR A 374 -18.03 16.67 -19.62
CA THR A 374 -17.44 17.48 -18.54
C THR A 374 -16.09 18.09 -18.95
N SER A 375 -15.25 17.34 -19.69
CA SER A 375 -13.89 17.79 -20.05
C SER A 375 -13.77 18.43 -21.44
N GLY A 376 -14.66 18.10 -22.38
CA GLY A 376 -14.54 18.47 -23.79
C GLY A 376 -13.42 17.74 -24.56
N ASP A 377 -12.74 16.76 -23.96
CA ASP A 377 -11.59 16.05 -24.55
C ASP A 377 -12.03 15.07 -25.66
N LEU A 378 -12.31 15.62 -26.83
CA LEU A 378 -12.72 14.88 -28.02
C LEU A 378 -11.62 13.95 -28.55
N GLU A 379 -10.35 14.32 -28.37
CA GLU A 379 -9.23 13.52 -28.85
C GLU A 379 -9.11 12.19 -28.08
N PHE A 380 -9.35 12.20 -26.77
CA PHE A 380 -9.45 10.97 -25.99
C PHE A 380 -10.61 10.07 -26.45
N ILE A 381 -11.77 10.64 -26.75
CA ILE A 381 -12.92 9.88 -27.27
C ILE A 381 -12.61 9.25 -28.62
N LYS A 382 -12.00 9.99 -29.55
CA LYS A 382 -11.58 9.45 -30.86
C LYS A 382 -10.60 8.29 -30.71
N LYS A 383 -9.60 8.43 -29.84
CA LYS A 383 -8.62 7.37 -29.53
C LYS A 383 -9.29 6.09 -28.98
N ASN A 384 -10.43 6.24 -28.31
CA ASN A 384 -11.17 5.15 -27.68
C ASN A 384 -12.43 4.70 -28.45
N TRP A 385 -12.69 5.30 -29.61
CA TRP A 385 -13.96 5.14 -30.33
C TRP A 385 -14.29 3.70 -30.69
N ASP A 386 -13.33 2.94 -31.22
CA ASP A 386 -13.55 1.54 -31.58
C ASP A 386 -13.96 0.68 -30.37
N SER A 387 -13.35 0.93 -29.20
CA SER A 387 -13.68 0.25 -27.95
C SER A 387 -15.09 0.62 -27.46
N ILE A 388 -15.44 1.90 -27.54
CA ILE A 388 -16.77 2.42 -27.17
C ILE A 388 -17.84 1.80 -28.07
N VAL A 389 -17.62 1.77 -29.39
CA VAL A 389 -18.57 1.19 -30.36
C VAL A 389 -18.76 -0.31 -30.13
N LYS A 390 -17.68 -1.04 -29.82
CA LYS A 390 -17.79 -2.46 -29.45
C LYS A 390 -18.64 -2.66 -28.19
N ALA A 391 -18.40 -1.87 -27.13
CA ALA A 391 -19.20 -1.93 -25.92
C ALA A 391 -20.68 -1.61 -26.17
N TYR A 392 -20.96 -0.63 -27.05
CA TYR A 392 -22.33 -0.31 -27.47
C TYR A 392 -22.98 -1.48 -28.19
N ARG A 393 -22.30 -2.09 -29.18
CA ARG A 393 -22.82 -3.25 -29.92
C ARG A 393 -23.01 -4.49 -29.06
N PHE A 394 -22.23 -4.66 -28.00
CA PHE A 394 -22.44 -5.73 -27.02
C PHE A 394 -23.71 -5.51 -26.20
N THR A 395 -24.03 -4.24 -25.91
CA THR A 395 -25.13 -3.84 -25.02
C THR A 395 -26.47 -3.75 -25.74
N ALA A 396 -26.46 -3.32 -27.00
CA ALA A 396 -27.63 -3.20 -27.87
C ALA A 396 -28.11 -4.57 -28.34
#